data_AF-A0A962C1U3-F1
#
_entry.id   AF-A0A962C1U3-F1
#
_cell.length_a   1.000
_cell.length_b   1.000
_cell.length_c   1.000
_cell.angle_alpha   90.00
_cell.angle_beta   90.00
_cell.angle_gamma   90.00
#
_symmetry.space_group_name_H-M   'P 1'
#
loop_
_entity.id
_entity.type
_entity.pdbx_description
1 polymer ?
#
loop_
_entity_poly.entity_id
_entity_poly.type
_entity_poly.pdbx_seq_one_letter_code
_entity_poly.pdbx_strand_id
1 'polypeptide(L)' 'DVWEHAYYIDYRNARPKYLEHFWNLVNWAFVASRLK' A
#
# COMPACT_ATOMS: atom_id res chain seq x y z
N ASP A 1 5.24 -0.45 2.14
CA ASP A 1 6.06 -1.30 3.03
C ASP A 1 5.29 -2.62 3.20
N VAL A 2 5.97 -3.77 3.21
CA VAL A 2 5.36 -5.11 3.38
C VAL A 2 5.75 -5.78 4.69
N TRP A 3 6.41 -5.06 5.60
CA TRP A 3 6.63 -5.50 6.98
C TRP A 3 5.31 -5.54 7.73
N GLU A 4 5.18 -6.46 8.70
CA GLU A 4 3.95 -6.66 9.45
C GLU A 4 3.51 -5.38 10.18
N HIS A 5 4.45 -4.55 10.65
CA HIS A 5 4.11 -3.26 11.27
C HIS A 5 3.29 -2.32 10.36
N ALA A 6 3.33 -2.51 9.04
CA ALA A 6 2.67 -1.63 8.08
C ALA A 6 1.19 -1.98 7.85
N TYR A 7 0.75 -3.18 8.23
CA TYR A 7 -0.62 -3.65 7.94
C TYR A 7 -1.23 -4.60 8.96
N TYR A 8 -0.49 -5.11 9.95
CA TYR A 8 -0.97 -6.18 10.82
C TYR A 8 -2.11 -5.74 11.76
N ILE A 9 -2.16 -4.46 12.14
CA ILE A 9 -3.25 -3.92 12.98
C ILE A 9 -4.59 -3.98 12.25
N ASP A 10 -4.61 -3.68 10.95
CA ASP A 10 -5.85 -3.59 10.17
C ASP A 10 -6.17 -4.89 9.42
N TYR A 11 -5.14 -5.60 8.94
CA TYR A 11 -5.28 -6.75 8.06
C TYR A 11 -4.75 -8.06 8.65
N ARG A 12 -4.04 -8.04 9.79
CA ARG A 12 -3.42 -9.23 10.43
C ARG A 12 -2.66 -10.06 9.38
N ASN A 13 -3.03 -11.34 9.24
CA ASN A 13 -2.41 -12.29 8.30
C ASN A 13 -2.92 -12.12 6.85
N ALA A 14 -3.94 -11.29 6.61
CA ALA A 14 -4.55 -11.07 5.30
C ALA A 14 -3.75 -10.05 4.47
N ARG A 15 -2.45 -10.33 4.24
CA ARG A 15 -1.56 -9.50 3.41
C ARG A 15 -2.10 -9.24 2.00
N PRO A 16 -2.74 -10.20 1.29
CA PRO A 16 -3.28 -9.92 -0.04
C PRO A 16 -4.30 -8.78 -0.03
N LYS A 17 -5.18 -8.75 0.98
CA LYS A 17 -6.20 -7.72 1.15
C LYS A 17 -5.60 -6.33 1.39
N TYR A 18 -4.52 -6.25 2.17
CA TYR A 18 -3.77 -4.99 2.35
C TYR A 18 -3.27 -4.43 1.01
N LEU A 19 -2.68 -5.29 0.16
CA LEU A 19 -2.14 -4.86 -1.14
C LEU A 19 -3.25 -4.45 -2.12
N GLU A 20 -4.39 -5.13 -2.12
CA GLU A 20 -5.57 -4.74 -2.91
C GLU A 20 -6.05 -3.32 -2.54
N HIS A 21 -6.15 -3.01 -1.25
CA HIS A 21 -6.54 -1.68 -0.80
C HIS A 21 -5.45 -0.63 -1.03
N PHE A 22 -4.17 -1.00 -0.92
CA PHE A 22 -3.05 -0.10 -1.11
C PHE A 22 -3.09 0.60 -2.47
N TRP A 23 -3.36 -0.12 -3.57
CA TRP A 23 -3.40 0.44 -4.92
C TRP A 23 -4.47 1.54 -5.10
N ASN A 24 -5.55 1.49 -4.33
CA ASN A 24 -6.60 2.51 -4.35
C ASN A 24 -6.18 3.81 -3.64
N LEU A 25 -5.14 3.75 -2.79
CA LEU A 25 -4.68 4.87 -1.97
C LEU A 25 -3.40 5.54 -2.52
N VAL A 26 -2.77 4.95 -3.54
CA VAL A 26 -1.55 5.49 -4.14
C VAL A 26 -1.83 6.84 -4.81
N ASN A 27 -1.05 7.86 -4.45
CA ASN A 27 -1.06 9.14 -5.14
C ASN A 27 -0.27 9.06 -6.45
N TRP A 28 -0.97 8.72 -7.54
CA TRP A 28 -0.38 8.60 -8.87
C TRP A 28 0.15 9.91 -9.45
N ALA A 29 -0.42 11.06 -9.08
CA ALA A 29 0.08 12.37 -9.55
C ALA A 29 1.48 12.66 -8.99
N PHE A 30 1.72 12.30 -7.73
CA PHE A 30 3.04 12.38 -7.11
C PHE A 30 4.05 11.39 -7.71
N VAL A 31 3.59 10.18 -8.07
CA VAL A 31 4.43 9.21 -8.78
C VAL A 31 4.82 9.74 -10.16
N ALA A 32 3.86 10.29 -10.90
CA ALA A 32 4.09 10.86 -12.23
C ALA A 32 5.03 12.07 -12.20
N SER A 33 4.94 12.94 -11.19
CA SER A 33 5.85 14.10 -11.06
C SER A 33 7.30 13.72 -10.75
N ARG A 34 7.54 12.47 -10.33
CA ARG A 34 8.88 11.91 -10.11
C ARG A 34 9.39 11.02 -11.24
N LEU A 35 8.55 10.72 -12.24
CA LEU A 35 9.03 10.10 -13.48
C LEU A 35 9.82 11.16 -14.25
N LYS A 36 11.11 10.90 -14.46
CA LYS A 36 11.97 11.65 -15.38
C LYS A 36 11.89 11.03 -16.76
#